data_AF-A0A1C4TMJ7-F1
#
_entry.id   AF-A0A1C4TMJ7-F1
#
_cell.length_a   1.000
_cell.length_b   1.000
_cell.length_c   1.000
_cell.angle_alpha   90.00
_cell.angle_beta   90.00
_cell.angle_gamma   90.00
#
_symmetry.space_group_name_H-M   'P 1'
#
loop_
_entity.id
_entity.type
_entity.pdbx_description
1 polymer ?
#
loop_
_entity_poly.entity_id
_entity_poly.type
_entity_poly.pdbx_seq_one_letter_code
_entity_poly.pdbx_strand_id
1 'polypeptide(L)' 'MGLSRLAALHGVATSYSPSPDVTVSVPDDTVIAVLAALGVDAGTPADVRKCLAAAESRSR' A
#
# COMPACT_ATOMS: atom_id res chain seq x y z
N MET A 1 9.28 2.38 2.40
CA MET A 1 9.75 1.86 1.10
C MET A 1 9.02 0.61 0.61
N GLY A 2 8.66 -0.35 1.47
CA GLY A 2 7.86 -1.52 1.04
C GLY A 2 6.36 -1.24 0.84
N LEU A 3 5.75 -0.50 1.78
CA LEU A 3 4.29 -0.24 1.79
C LEU A 3 3.81 0.53 0.56
N SER A 4 4.51 1.60 0.16
CA SER A 4 4.16 2.41 -1.01
C SER A 4 4.18 1.61 -2.31
N ARG A 5 5.15 0.68 -2.45
CA ARG A 5 5.25 -0.20 -3.62
C ARG A 5 4.16 -1.27 -3.62
N LEU A 6 3.86 -1.85 -2.47
CA LEU A 6 2.75 -2.81 -2.31
C LEU A 6 1.41 -2.14 -2.63
N ALA A 7 1.16 -0.95 -2.08
CA ALA A 7 -0.03 -0.16 -2.36
C ALA A 7 -0.18 0.12 -3.87
N ALA A 8 0.89 0.52 -4.56
CA ALA A 8 0.87 0.75 -6.00
C ALA A 8 0.50 -0.51 -6.81
N LEU A 9 0.98 -1.69 -6.43
CA LEU A 9 0.64 -2.96 -7.09
C LEU A 9 -0.84 -3.33 -6.93
N HIS A 10 -1.47 -2.92 -5.84
CA HIS A 10 -2.89 -3.15 -5.56
C HIS A 10 -3.80 -1.99 -5.99
N GLY A 11 -3.26 -0.93 -6.62
CA GLY A 11 -4.03 0.23 -7.05
C GLY A 11 -4.43 1.19 -5.91
N VAL A 12 -3.76 1.12 -4.77
CA VAL A 12 -4.00 2.00 -3.62
C VAL A 12 -3.07 3.22 -3.71
N ALA A 13 -3.66 4.41 -3.78
CA ALA A 13 -2.90 5.66 -3.74
C ALA A 13 -2.46 5.99 -2.31
N THR A 14 -1.17 6.27 -2.11
CA THR A 14 -0.61 6.68 -0.81
C THR A 14 -0.58 8.20 -0.61
N SER A 15 -1.10 8.96 -1.56
CA SER A 15 -1.30 10.40 -1.47
C SER A 15 -2.47 10.84 -2.35
N TYR A 16 -3.11 11.93 -1.99
CA TYR A 16 -4.17 12.55 -2.79
C TYR A 16 -4.09 14.07 -2.71
N SER A 17 -4.67 14.75 -3.70
CA SER A 17 -4.67 16.21 -3.80
C SER A 17 -6.11 16.73 -3.76
N PRO A 18 -6.61 17.16 -2.58
CA PRO A 18 -7.99 17.61 -2.43
C PRO A 18 -8.23 19.00 -3.07
N SER A 19 -7.17 19.78 -3.28
CA SER A 19 -7.22 21.10 -3.90
C SER A 19 -5.90 21.38 -4.64
N PRO A 20 -5.88 22.33 -5.59
CA PRO A 20 -4.65 22.77 -6.24
C PRO A 20 -3.59 23.13 -5.19
N ASP A 21 -2.35 22.71 -5.44
CA ASP A 21 -1.17 22.89 -4.56
C ASP A 21 -1.21 22.20 -3.19
N VAL A 22 -2.25 21.42 -2.88
CA VAL A 22 -2.32 20.63 -1.64
C VAL A 22 -2.09 19.16 -1.97
N THR A 23 -1.04 18.57 -1.41
CA THR A 23 -0.82 17.12 -1.46
C THR A 23 -0.84 16.58 -0.04
N VAL A 24 -1.76 15.65 0.21
CA VAL A 24 -1.91 14.99 1.50
C VAL A 24 -1.35 13.59 1.38
N SER A 25 -0.39 13.25 2.25
CA SER A 25 0.09 11.88 2.38
C SER A 25 -0.91 11.08 3.21
N VAL A 26 -1.26 9.89 2.73
CA VAL A 26 -2.15 8.98 3.47
C VAL A 26 -1.36 8.35 4.61
N PRO A 27 -1.90 8.29 5.85
CA PRO A 27 -1.25 7.60 6.96
C PRO A 27 -1.01 6.11 6.66
N ASP A 28 0.10 5.57 7.13
CA ASP A 28 0.46 4.16 6.91
C ASP A 28 -0.62 3.20 7.45
N ASP A 29 -1.21 3.49 8.62
CA ASP A 29 -2.31 2.70 9.19
C ASP A 29 -3.53 2.63 8.26
N THR A 30 -3.87 3.74 7.60
CA THR A 30 -4.98 3.78 6.63
C THR A 30 -4.66 2.92 5.41
N VAL A 31 -3.43 2.99 4.91
CA VAL A 31 -2.98 2.15 3.78
C VAL A 31 -3.04 0.66 4.17
N ILE A 32 -2.60 0.32 5.38
CA ILE A 32 -2.67 -1.05 5.92
C ILE A 32 -4.13 -1.52 6.02
N ALA A 33 -5.04 -0.69 6.55
CA ALA A 33 -6.44 -1.04 6.66
C ALA A 33 -7.11 -1.27 5.30
N VAL A 34 -6.81 -0.43 4.31
CA VAL A 34 -7.31 -0.59 2.94
C VAL A 34 -6.74 -1.86 2.29
N LEU A 35 -5.45 -2.12 2.44
CA LEU A 35 -4.83 -3.35 1.96
C LEU A 35 -5.44 -4.59 2.63
N ALA A 36 -5.68 -4.54 3.93
CA ALA A 36 -6.33 -5.63 4.67
C ALA A 36 -7.77 -5.87 4.17
N ALA A 37 -8.51 -4.81 3.83
CA ALA A 37 -9.83 -4.93 3.21
C ALA A 37 -9.78 -5.57 1.81
N LEU A 38 -8.67 -5.43 1.09
CA LEU A 38 -8.38 -6.12 -0.18
C LEU A 38 -7.82 -7.55 0.04
N GLY A 39 -7.68 -8.00 1.28
CA GLY A 39 -7.14 -9.32 1.65
C GLY A 39 -5.61 -9.39 1.72
N VAL A 40 -4.92 -8.25 1.82
CA VAL A 40 -3.46 -8.16 1.91
C VAL A 40 -3.06 -7.74 3.32
N ASP A 41 -2.42 -8.64 4.06
CA ASP A 41 -1.96 -8.33 5.41
C ASP A 41 -0.65 -7.53 5.35
N ALA A 42 -0.68 -6.30 5.86
CA ALA A 42 0.44 -5.36 5.86
C ALA A 42 0.71 -4.79 7.26
N GLY A 43 0.15 -5.40 8.31
CA GLY A 43 0.22 -4.90 9.69
C GLY A 43 1.64 -4.87 10.28
N THR A 44 2.57 -5.65 9.74
CA THR A 44 3.98 -5.64 10.16
C THR A 44 4.95 -5.53 8.99
N PRO A 45 6.20 -5.09 9.22
CA PRO A 45 7.23 -5.08 8.17
C PRO A 45 7.52 -6.47 7.58
N ALA A 46 7.26 -7.54 8.33
CA ALA A 46 7.41 -8.91 7.83
C ALA A 46 6.28 -9.29 6.86
N ASP A 47 5.04 -8.92 7.18
CA ASP A 47 3.87 -9.19 6.32
C ASP A 47 3.96 -8.43 5.00
N VAL A 48 4.37 -7.15 5.05
CA VAL A 48 4.62 -6.34 3.85
C VAL A 48 5.63 -7.04 2.92
N ARG A 49 6.73 -7.59 3.44
CA ARG A 49 7.73 -8.31 2.64
C ARG A 49 7.16 -9.59 2.02
N LYS A 50 6.36 -10.35 2.79
CA LYS A 50 5.74 -11.59 2.33
C LYS A 50 4.72 -11.31 1.22
N CYS A 51 3.85 -10.33 1.40
CA CYS A 51 2.89 -9.90 0.41
C CYS A 51 3.55 -9.31 -0.84
N LEU A 52 4.63 -8.53 -0.68
CA LEU A 52 5.41 -8.02 -1.81
C LEU A 52 6.00 -9.16 -2.66
N ALA A 53 6.63 -10.15 -2.01
CA ALA A 53 7.20 -11.31 -2.71
C ALA A 53 6.13 -12.14 -3.44
N ALA A 54 4.96 -12.32 -2.84
CA ALA A 54 3.83 -13.00 -3.46
C ALA A 54 3.26 -12.21 -4.67
N ALA A 55 3.13 -10.89 -4.54
CA ALA A 55 2.66 -10.01 -5.61
C ALA A 55 3.65 -9.96 -6.80
N GLU A 56 4.96 -9.86 -6.53
CA GLU A 56 5.99 -9.91 -7.56
C GLU A 56 6.03 -11.26 -8.29
N SER A 57 5.79 -12.36 -7.57
CA SER A 57 5.72 -13.71 -8.18
C SER A 57 4.51 -13.88 -9.11
N ARG A 58 3.39 -13.20 -8.84
CA ARG A 58 2.19 -13.22 -9.69
C ARG A 58 2.32 -12.32 -10.92
N SER A 59 3.24 -11.36 -10.88
CA SER A 59 3.49 -10.39 -11.95
C SER A 59 4.48 -10.89 -13.02
N ARG A 60 4.99 -12.12 -12.87
CA ARG A 60 5.97 -12.76 -13.75
C ARG A 60 5.35 -13.91 -14.51
#